data_AF-A0A2V5V5V5-F1
#
_entry.id   AF-A0A2V5V5V5-F1
#
_cell.length_a   1.000
_cell.length_b   1.000
_cell.length_c   1.000
_cell.angle_alpha   90.00
_cell.angle_beta   90.00
_cell.angle_gamma   90.00
#
_symmetry.space_group_name_H-M   'P 1'
#
loop_
_entity.id
_entity.type
_entity.pdbx_description
1 polymer ?
#
loop_
_entity_poly.entity_id
_entity_poly.type
_entity_poly.pdbx_seq_one_letter_code
_entity_poly.pdbx_strand_id
1 'polypeptide(L)' 'MALKDAPKDTDVKALQAAITGREVVRAGGKHLYIVYPDGIGRSRLTNAVIDKLLGTRGTGRNWNTVLKLASLATG' A
#
# COMPACT_ATOMS: atom_id res chain seq x y z
N MET A 1 -3.65 1.67 1.66
CA MET A 1 -3.42 2.69 0.61
C MET A 1 -4.57 2.60 -0.38
N ALA A 2 -5.26 3.71 -0.62
CA ALA A 2 -6.34 3.77 -1.60
C ALA A 2 -5.76 4.11 -2.97
N LEU A 3 -6.09 3.33 -3.99
CA LEU A 3 -5.60 3.47 -5.36
C LEU A 3 -6.69 4.09 -6.24
N LYS A 4 -6.29 4.88 -7.25
CA LYS A 4 -7.23 5.44 -8.23
C LYS A 4 -7.94 4.32 -9.01
N ASP A 5 -7.15 3.35 -9.47
CA ASP A 5 -7.60 2.19 -10.24
C ASP A 5 -7.16 0.90 -9.55
N ALA A 6 -7.87 -0.20 -9.82
CA ALA A 6 -7.45 -1.50 -9.31
C ALA A 6 -6.14 -1.91 -9.99
N PRO A 7 -5.11 -2.31 -9.22
CA PRO A 7 -3.84 -2.72 -9.81
C PRO A 7 -4.01 -4.08 -10.49
N LYS A 8 -3.24 -4.34 -11.55
CA LYS A 8 -3.21 -5.66 -12.16
C LYS A 8 -2.43 -6.62 -11.28
N ASP A 9 -2.85 -7.88 -11.23
CA ASP A 9 -2.16 -8.91 -10.45
C ASP A 9 -0.69 -9.07 -10.85
N THR A 10 -0.37 -8.86 -12.13
CA THR A 10 1.01 -8.87 -12.63
C THR A 10 1.87 -7.79 -11.98
N ASP A 11 1.31 -6.61 -11.81
CA ASP A 11 2.01 -5.44 -11.29
C ASP A 11 2.18 -5.56 -9.78
N VAL A 12 1.20 -6.14 -9.09
CA VAL A 12 1.29 -6.48 -7.67
C VAL A 12 2.36 -7.54 -7.42
N LYS A 13 2.44 -8.57 -8.27
CA LYS A 13 3.50 -9.60 -8.18
C LYS A 13 4.88 -9.01 -8.44
N ALA A 14 5.01 -8.13 -9.43
CA ALA A 14 6.26 -7.41 -9.71
C ALA A 14 6.68 -6.53 -8.51
N LEU A 15 5.73 -5.81 -7.91
CA LEU A 15 5.95 -5.04 -6.69
C LEU A 15 6.44 -5.93 -5.55
N GLN A 16 5.80 -7.06 -5.30
CA GLN A 16 6.19 -8.02 -4.27
C GLN A 16 7.60 -8.58 -4.51
N ALA A 17 7.95 -8.91 -5.76
CA ALA A 17 9.27 -9.40 -6.12
C ALA A 17 10.37 -8.33 -5.99
N ALA A 18 10.02 -7.05 -6.12
CA ALA A 18 10.94 -5.92 -5.95
C ALA A 18 11.21 -5.57 -4.47
N ILE A 19 10.49 -6.18 -3.52
CA ILE A 19 10.72 -5.95 -2.08
C ILE A 19 12.05 -6.60 -1.69
N THR A 20 12.96 -5.77 -1.18
CA THR A 20 14.28 -6.21 -0.68
C THR A 20 14.35 -6.27 0.84
N GLY A 21 13.35 -5.72 1.54
CA GLY A 21 13.22 -5.77 3.00
C GLY A 21 12.18 -6.78 3.46
N ARG A 22 11.66 -6.57 4.67
CA ARG A 22 10.64 -7.44 5.30
C ARG A 22 9.22 -6.94 5.08
N GLU A 23 9.03 -5.95 4.22
CA GLU A 23 7.71 -5.41 3.90
C GLU A 23 6.82 -6.48 3.29
N VAL A 24 5.54 -6.45 3.63
CA VAL A 24 4.54 -7.35 3.06
C VAL A 24 3.48 -6.52 2.38
N VAL A 25 3.22 -6.83 1.11
CA VAL A 25 2.22 -6.15 0.29
C VAL A 25 1.12 -7.12 -0.12
N ARG A 26 -0.14 -6.70 0.02
CA ARG A 26 -1.33 -7.42 -0.46
C ARG A 26 -2.29 -6.45 -1.13
N ALA A 27 -2.85 -6.82 -2.27
CA ALA A 27 -3.87 -6.04 -2.97
C ALA A 27 -5.26 -6.60 -2.70
N GLY A 28 -6.27 -5.74 -2.68
CA GLY A 28 -7.68 -6.09 -2.59
C GLY A 28 -8.55 -5.01 -3.21
N GLY A 29 -9.20 -5.30 -4.34
CA GLY A 29 -9.95 -4.31 -5.11
C GLY A 29 -9.10 -3.09 -5.48
N LYS A 30 -9.54 -1.89 -5.10
CA LYS A 30 -8.80 -0.63 -5.28
C LYS A 30 -7.92 -0.27 -4.08
N HIS A 31 -7.54 -1.24 -3.25
CA HIS A 31 -6.74 -1.01 -2.05
C HIS A 31 -5.47 -1.85 -2.06
N LEU A 32 -4.42 -1.26 -1.52
CA LEU A 32 -3.16 -1.92 -1.21
C LEU A 32 -2.91 -1.87 0.29
N TYR A 33 -2.71 -3.04 0.90
CA TYR A 33 -2.34 -3.20 2.30
C TYR A 33 -0.85 -3.47 2.36
N ILE A 34 -0.15 -2.67 3.18
CA ILE A 34 1.31 -2.76 3.31
C ILE A 34 1.66 -2.81 4.79
N VAL A 35 2.45 -3.81 5.16
CA VAL A 35 3.04 -3.93 6.50
C VAL A 35 4.51 -3.56 6.39
N TYR A 36 4.96 -2.67 7.27
CA TYR A 36 6.36 -2.26 7.40
C TYR A 36 6.90 -2.72 8.77
N PRO A 37 7.38 -3.97 8.94
CA PRO A 37 7.77 -4.50 10.26
C PRO A 37 8.89 -3.70 10.94
N ASP A 38 9.82 -3.16 10.16
CA ASP A 38 10.95 -2.35 10.62
C ASP A 38 10.64 -0.85 10.70
N GLY A 39 9.38 -0.47 10.48
CA GLY A 39 8.93 0.91 10.39
C GLY A 39 9.08 1.51 8.99
N ILE A 40 8.08 2.31 8.60
CA ILE A 40 8.01 2.91 7.26
C ILE A 40 9.18 3.86 6.96
N GLY A 41 9.75 4.53 7.97
CA GLY A 41 10.86 5.48 7.80
C GLY A 41 12.19 4.83 7.40
N ARG A 42 12.35 3.52 7.60
CA ARG A 42 13.55 2.75 7.21
C ARG A 42 13.34 1.96 5.93
N SER A 43 12.11 1.92 5.42
CA SER A 43 11.75 1.15 4.25
C SER A 43 12.19 1.82 2.96
N ARG A 44 12.66 1.02 2.00
CA ARG A 44 12.90 1.46 0.62
C ARG A 44 11.66 1.40 -0.26
N LEU A 45 10.58 0.80 0.24
CA LEU A 45 9.29 0.70 -0.45
C LEU A 45 8.52 2.03 -0.30
N THR A 46 8.99 3.05 -1.01
CA THR A 46 8.38 4.39 -0.98
C THR A 46 7.12 4.45 -1.85
N ASN A 47 6.25 5.45 -1.60
CA ASN A 47 5.07 5.68 -2.45
C ASN A 47 5.45 5.85 -3.93
N ALA A 48 6.57 6.50 -4.24
CA ALA A 48 7.03 6.68 -5.61
C ALA A 48 7.38 5.34 -6.30
N VAL A 49 7.99 4.41 -5.56
CA VAL A 49 8.29 3.07 -6.06
C VAL A 49 7.00 2.28 -6.28
N ILE A 50 6.07 2.36 -5.34
CA ILE A 50 4.77 1.68 -5.44
C ILE A 50 3.98 2.21 -6.64
N ASP A 51 3.81 3.53 -6.76
CA ASP A 51 3.05 4.15 -7.85
C ASP A 51 3.66 3.82 -9.22
N LYS A 52 5.00 3.82 -9.32
CA LYS A 52 5.72 3.46 -10.55
C LYS A 52 5.47 2.00 -10.94
N LEU A 53 5.55 1.07 -9.98
CA LEU A 53 5.40 -0.35 -10.25
C LEU A 53 3.94 -0.76 -10.51
N LEU A 54 2.98 -0.07 -9.90
CA LEU A 54 1.56 -0.35 -10.08
C LEU A 54 0.92 0.42 -11.26
N GLY A 55 1.61 1.41 -11.82
CA GLY A 55 1.08 2.23 -12.92
C GLY A 55 -0.17 3.05 -12.53
N THR A 56 -0.44 3.19 -11.23
CA THR A 56 -1.57 3.95 -10.71
C THR A 56 -1.13 4.70 -9.46
N ARG A 57 -1.79 5.83 -9.17
CA ARG A 57 -1.45 6.66 -8.02
C ARG A 57 -2.21 6.19 -6.78
N GLY A 58 -1.49 6.05 -5.67
CA GLY A 58 -2.05 5.68 -4.38
C GLY A 58 -1.89 6.75 -3.31
N THR A 59 -2.84 6.80 -2.38
CA THR A 59 -2.69 7.57 -1.12
C THR A 59 -2.54 6.61 0.06
N GLY A 60 -1.35 6.64 0.67
CA GLY A 60 -1.06 5.94 1.92
C GLY A 60 -1.65 6.66 3.12
N ARG A 61 -2.28 5.90 4.02
CA ARG A 61 -2.70 6.36 5.36
C ARG A 61 -2.33 5.29 6.37
N ASN A 62 -1.93 5.72 7.55
CA ASN A 62 -1.70 4.81 8.67
C ASN A 62 -3.00 4.07 9.01
N TRP A 63 -2.91 2.76 9.30
CA TRP A 63 -4.09 1.95 9.57
C TRP A 63 -4.89 2.44 10.79
N ASN A 64 -4.23 2.93 11.84
CA ASN A 64 -4.90 3.54 12.99
C ASN A 64 -5.71 4.78 12.59
N THR A 65 -5.20 5.58 11.64
CA THR A 65 -5.96 6.71 11.10
C THR A 65 -7.17 6.22 10.32
N VAL A 66 -7.05 5.16 9.52
CA VAL A 66 -8.18 4.56 8.78
C VAL A 66 -9.25 4.06 9.74
N LEU A 67 -8.87 3.36 10.81
CA LEU A 67 -9.80 2.88 11.84
C LEU A 67 -10.52 4.04 12.54
N LYS A 68 -9.80 5.12 12.87
CA LYS A 68 -10.42 6.32 13.45
C LYS A 68 -11.42 6.97 12.49
N LEU A 69 -11.07 7.09 11.21
CA LEU A 69 -11.98 7.62 10.19
C LEU A 69 -13.21 6.72 10.01
N ALA A 70 -13.03 5.40 10.03
CA ALA A 70 -14.14 4.44 9.95
C ALA A 70 -15.09 4.59 11.16
N SER A 71 -14.54 4.74 12.37
CA SER A 71 -15.33 5.00 13.57
C SER A 71 -16.12 6.30 13.51
N LEU A 72 -15.59 7.35 12.86
CA LEU A 72 -16.29 8.62 12.69
C LEU A 72 -17.35 8.58 11.58
N ALA A 73 -17.18 7.73 10.57
CA ALA A 73 -18.12 7.62 9.44
C ALA A 73 -19.28 6.66 9.71
N THR A 74 -19.21 5.88 10.80
CA THR A 74 -20.21 4.88 11.19
C THR A 74 -20.98 5.23 12.47
N GLY A 75 -20.66 6.38 13.08
CA GLY A 75 -21.43 7.00 14.16
C GLY A 75 -22.34 8.09 13.60
#